data_AF-A0A1I9GCB3-F1
#
_entry.id   AF-A0A1I9GCB3-F1
#
_cell.length_a   1.000
_cell.length_b   1.000
_cell.length_c   1.000
_cell.angle_alpha   90.00
_cell.angle_beta   90.00
_cell.angle_gamma   90.00
#
_symmetry.space_group_name_H-M   'P 1'
#
loop_
_entity.id
_entity.type
_entity.pdbx_description
1 polymer ?
#
loop_
_entity_poly.entity_id
_entity_poly.type
_entity_poly.pdbx_seq_one_letter_code
_entity_poly.pdbx_strand_id
1 'polypeptide(L)'
;MRFLSVNFRGHGIAVMNTTDGRVFINMTTITGNYGDGIHYREGYDTSWYSAVSSNGLENDLVQFQNNKKPRLDMCIEHKIPHTFFFPHLIQAKLINGTVIDGSNASPCWMIVSLPTELPYTYSIQFVAVKNENDENLDSETRLVICNANVNYDGCDSERYRIPILNNILPQTVSFRTTDQPIFLSLEHIPSGLSGRVAGDINLIFRIHASVTDKAFYGLNITHTLIANNTGNGILAQDIRERTVLTNVTIMENEGNAGFLVRDGAADIWINASRISDNWGDGINISYAGGSITINGTIISGNKWRGCAFHQNTSSPYLPLHQEIIIKGRPSNNIFYLRTQIVDNAWGGILIGNFCIPLWKNIQPKVLISWTELIGNRYHASVEIFACQKVGMANTIVDFTGNRIEGGLGVGFRMEPAVNTITIISSNQFIANNNTALIIRNARYPQLYNLPAQVIISKNSFKFNIGQSIVSLGMVEGSQIQNITFNQQNEVRENRVINPFPYLNPRSTPYAALVVSSSNIIINRNCFKNPQATYEIASELAEHAKWIDARENNWGYPRPELFMHRIFDQFNRYTLAVIE
;
A
#
# COMPACT_ATOMS: atom_id res chain seq x y z
N MET A 1 -1.84 -34.97 -13.08
CA MET A 1 -1.57 -35.68 -11.82
C MET A 1 -0.07 -35.95 -11.73
N ARG A 2 0.68 -35.08 -11.04
CA ARG A 2 2.01 -35.33 -10.48
C ARG A 2 2.12 -34.41 -9.26
N PHE A 3 1.84 -34.94 -8.09
CA PHE A 3 2.09 -34.27 -6.82
C PHE A 3 3.59 -34.40 -6.53
N LEU A 4 4.35 -33.32 -6.65
CA LEU A 4 5.70 -33.26 -6.11
C LEU A 4 5.56 -32.85 -4.64
N SER A 5 5.82 -33.78 -3.72
CA SER A 5 6.03 -33.45 -2.31
C SER A 5 7.49 -33.08 -2.13
N VAL A 6 7.74 -31.88 -1.64
CA VAL A 6 9.09 -31.32 -1.48
C VAL A 6 9.39 -31.19 0.01
N ASN A 7 10.30 -32.05 0.50
CA ASN A 7 10.79 -32.07 1.87
C ASN A 7 12.33 -32.05 1.86
N PHE A 8 12.91 -30.94 2.29
CA PHE A 8 14.35 -30.71 2.32
C PHE A 8 14.85 -30.23 3.68
N ARG A 9 16.13 -30.49 3.95
CA ARG A 9 16.89 -29.89 5.07
C ARG A 9 17.15 -28.38 4.91
N GLY A 10 16.65 -27.76 3.83
CA GLY A 10 16.77 -26.34 3.52
C GLY A 10 15.41 -25.75 3.13
N HIS A 11 15.37 -24.86 2.13
CA HIS A 11 14.11 -24.35 1.57
C HIS A 11 13.40 -25.40 0.71
N GLY A 12 12.08 -25.32 0.59
CA GLY A 12 11.31 -26.18 -0.32
C GLY A 12 11.63 -25.89 -1.79
N ILE A 13 11.27 -24.71 -2.27
CA ILE A 13 11.65 -24.20 -3.59
C ILE A 13 12.44 -22.91 -3.41
N ALA A 14 13.70 -22.89 -3.86
CA ALA A 14 14.54 -21.69 -3.84
C ALA A 14 14.85 -21.24 -5.27
N VAL A 15 14.47 -20.01 -5.60
CA VAL A 15 14.86 -19.31 -6.83
C VAL A 15 15.58 -18.03 -6.43
N MET A 16 16.88 -18.00 -6.66
CA MET A 16 17.76 -16.94 -6.17
C MET A 16 18.39 -16.18 -7.33
N ASN A 17 18.46 -14.85 -7.21
CA ASN A 17 19.12 -13.95 -8.15
C ASN A 17 18.65 -14.12 -9.61
N THR A 18 17.36 -14.38 -9.82
CA THR A 18 16.81 -14.50 -11.18
C THR A 18 16.61 -13.14 -11.82
N THR A 19 17.05 -12.98 -13.08
CA THR A 19 16.84 -11.74 -13.85
C THR A 19 15.66 -11.83 -14.81
N ASP A 20 15.01 -12.98 -14.88
CA ASP A 20 14.03 -13.32 -15.93
C ASP A 20 12.64 -13.62 -15.40
N GLY A 21 12.44 -13.51 -14.08
CA GLY A 21 11.13 -13.31 -13.44
C GLY A 21 9.96 -14.11 -14.03
N ARG A 22 10.07 -15.42 -14.21
CA ARG A 22 9.00 -16.27 -14.78
C ARG A 22 8.82 -17.55 -13.99
N VAL A 23 8.59 -17.42 -12.68
CA VAL A 23 8.42 -18.56 -11.80
C VAL A 23 6.94 -18.89 -11.67
N PHE A 24 6.52 -20.02 -12.25
CA PHE A 24 5.16 -20.52 -12.17
C PHE A 24 5.13 -21.80 -11.34
N ILE A 25 4.44 -21.75 -10.20
CA ILE A 25 4.24 -22.89 -9.30
C ILE A 25 2.74 -23.17 -9.26
N ASN A 26 2.32 -24.35 -9.69
CA ASN A 26 0.93 -24.71 -9.82
C ASN A 26 0.68 -26.14 -9.35
N MET A 27 -0.38 -26.35 -8.57
CA MET A 27 -0.80 -27.68 -8.08
C MET A 27 0.30 -28.43 -7.32
N THR A 28 1.03 -27.70 -6.45
CA THR A 28 2.17 -28.25 -5.70
C THR A 28 1.86 -28.35 -4.20
N THR A 29 2.53 -29.26 -3.50
CA THR A 29 2.50 -29.36 -2.04
C THR A 29 3.91 -29.25 -1.48
N ILE A 30 4.17 -28.21 -0.68
CA ILE A 30 5.48 -27.88 -0.13
C ILE A 30 5.37 -27.89 1.39
N THR A 31 5.95 -28.91 2.03
CA THR A 31 5.71 -29.12 3.46
C THR A 31 6.89 -29.71 4.20
N GLY A 32 7.04 -29.34 5.48
CA GLY A 32 8.02 -29.97 6.37
C GLY A 32 9.47 -29.54 6.12
N ASN A 33 9.69 -28.38 5.50
CA ASN A 33 11.03 -27.91 5.17
C ASN A 33 11.66 -27.16 6.35
N TYR A 34 12.99 -27.28 6.49
CA TYR A 34 13.73 -26.62 7.58
C TYR A 34 13.92 -25.10 7.35
N GLY A 35 13.85 -24.64 6.10
CA GLY A 35 13.84 -23.23 5.72
C GLY A 35 12.44 -22.76 5.33
N ASP A 36 12.38 -21.71 4.51
CA ASP A 36 11.12 -21.26 3.90
C ASP A 36 10.53 -22.32 2.95
N GLY A 37 9.20 -22.36 2.84
CA GLY A 37 8.52 -23.18 1.83
C GLY A 37 8.93 -22.76 0.42
N ILE A 38 8.75 -21.48 0.09
CA ILE A 38 9.26 -20.88 -1.15
C ILE A 38 10.16 -19.70 -0.79
N HIS A 39 11.39 -19.70 -1.30
CA HIS A 39 12.34 -18.59 -1.21
C HIS A 39 12.57 -18.05 -2.62
N TYR A 40 12.02 -16.88 -2.90
CA TYR A 40 12.12 -16.19 -4.18
C TYR A 40 12.91 -14.89 -4.01
N ARG A 41 13.98 -14.72 -4.77
CA ARG A 41 14.75 -13.48 -4.81
C ARG A 41 15.03 -13.10 -6.25
N GLU A 42 14.53 -11.94 -6.65
CA GLU A 42 14.92 -11.34 -7.91
C GLU A 42 16.36 -10.80 -7.82
N GLY A 43 17.12 -11.03 -8.88
CA GLY A 43 18.45 -10.47 -9.06
C GLY A 43 18.39 -9.28 -10.00
N TYR A 44 19.18 -8.26 -9.69
CA TYR A 44 19.62 -7.29 -10.68
C TYR A 44 21.08 -7.58 -10.99
N ASP A 45 21.43 -7.49 -12.27
CA ASP A 45 22.67 -8.04 -12.76
C ASP A 45 23.77 -6.99 -12.65
N THR A 46 24.52 -7.03 -11.54
CA THR A 46 25.59 -6.05 -11.29
C THR A 46 26.74 -6.16 -12.28
N SER A 47 26.86 -7.29 -13.00
CA SER A 47 27.88 -7.50 -14.03
C SER A 47 27.76 -6.53 -15.21
N TRP A 48 26.55 -5.97 -15.43
CA TRP A 48 26.36 -4.87 -16.38
C TRP A 48 27.09 -3.58 -15.99
N TYR A 49 27.30 -3.35 -14.69
CA TYR A 49 28.09 -2.21 -14.21
C TYR A 49 29.58 -2.50 -14.31
N SER A 50 30.00 -3.76 -14.04
CA SER A 50 31.41 -4.20 -14.10
C SER A 50 31.99 -4.19 -15.51
N ALA A 51 31.16 -4.34 -16.55
CA ALA A 51 31.58 -4.21 -17.95
C ALA A 51 32.04 -2.80 -18.34
N VAL A 52 31.82 -1.80 -17.48
CA VAL A 52 32.27 -0.41 -17.69
C VAL A 52 33.57 -0.10 -16.93
N SER A 53 34.08 -1.02 -16.10
CA SER A 53 35.33 -0.81 -15.34
C SER A 53 36.16 -2.09 -15.20
N SER A 54 36.91 -2.47 -16.23
CA SER A 54 38.23 -3.11 -16.05
C SER A 54 38.90 -3.42 -17.39
N ASN A 55 40.04 -2.78 -17.62
CA ASN A 55 41.13 -3.42 -18.35
C ASN A 55 41.65 -4.56 -17.47
N GLY A 56 41.46 -5.82 -17.88
CA GLY A 56 42.25 -6.94 -17.36
C GLY A 56 41.48 -8.22 -17.07
N LEU A 57 41.98 -9.31 -17.68
CA LEU A 57 41.71 -10.75 -17.49
C LEU A 57 40.50 -11.32 -18.24
N GLU A 58 40.82 -11.82 -19.44
CA GLU A 58 39.93 -12.02 -20.58
C GLU A 58 39.39 -13.46 -20.75
N ASN A 59 39.68 -14.43 -19.86
CA ASN A 59 39.44 -15.84 -20.22
C ASN A 59 38.28 -16.56 -19.49
N ASP A 60 37.77 -16.08 -18.36
CA ASP A 60 36.59 -16.69 -17.69
C ASP A 60 35.27 -15.93 -17.92
N LEU A 61 35.34 -14.70 -18.47
CA LEU A 61 34.16 -13.85 -18.76
C LEU A 61 33.49 -14.17 -20.10
N VAL A 62 34.21 -14.80 -21.03
CA VAL A 62 33.79 -14.97 -22.44
C VAL A 62 32.63 -15.96 -22.59
N GLN A 63 32.50 -16.95 -21.70
CA GLN A 63 31.41 -17.92 -21.78
C GLN A 63 30.09 -17.37 -21.16
N PHE A 64 30.17 -16.40 -20.24
CA PHE A 64 29.00 -15.73 -19.64
C PHE A 64 28.54 -14.49 -20.44
N GLN A 65 29.43 -13.82 -21.15
CA GLN A 65 29.13 -12.64 -22.00
C GLN A 65 28.23 -12.96 -23.20
N ASN A 66 28.29 -14.18 -23.76
CA ASN A 66 27.55 -14.53 -24.97
C ASN A 66 26.03 -14.70 -24.78
N ASN A 67 25.54 -14.93 -23.56
CA ASN A 67 24.11 -15.22 -23.32
C ASN A 67 23.26 -14.01 -22.94
N LYS A 68 23.85 -12.81 -22.81
CA LYS A 68 23.14 -11.64 -22.27
C LYS A 68 23.25 -10.36 -23.10
N LYS A 69 23.96 -10.33 -24.23
CA LYS A 69 24.09 -9.10 -25.05
C LYS A 69 22.70 -8.53 -25.40
N PRO A 70 22.46 -7.21 -25.22
CA PRO A 70 21.23 -6.58 -25.66
C PRO A 70 21.01 -6.85 -27.14
N ARG A 71 19.76 -7.10 -27.50
CA ARG A 71 19.40 -7.47 -28.87
C ARG A 71 19.63 -6.31 -29.83
N LEU A 72 19.36 -5.10 -29.36
CA LEU A 72 19.62 -3.85 -30.05
C LEU A 72 19.84 -2.73 -29.03
N ASP A 73 20.47 -1.65 -29.49
CA ASP A 73 20.53 -0.37 -28.80
C ASP A 73 19.54 0.59 -29.49
N MET A 74 18.54 1.08 -28.75
CA MET A 74 17.49 1.95 -29.29
C MET A 74 18.01 3.34 -29.68
N CYS A 75 19.25 3.68 -29.35
CA CYS A 75 19.91 4.90 -29.83
C CYS A 75 20.55 4.72 -31.23
N ILE A 76 20.61 3.49 -31.74
CA ILE A 76 21.20 3.14 -33.05
C ILE A 76 20.13 2.52 -33.96
N GLU A 77 19.33 1.59 -33.44
CA GLU A 77 18.28 0.87 -34.17
C GLU A 77 16.91 1.13 -33.53
N HIS A 78 16.06 1.89 -34.23
CA HIS A 78 14.79 2.37 -33.67
C HIS A 78 13.59 1.42 -33.89
N LYS A 79 13.78 0.25 -34.52
CA LYS A 79 12.71 -0.72 -34.80
C LYS A 79 13.20 -2.13 -34.54
N ILE A 80 12.35 -2.96 -33.94
CA ILE A 80 12.65 -4.39 -33.74
C ILE A 80 12.39 -5.14 -35.05
N PRO A 81 13.36 -5.93 -35.56
CA PRO A 81 13.13 -6.77 -36.73
C PRO A 81 11.95 -7.75 -36.53
N HIS A 82 11.06 -7.84 -37.52
CA HIS A 82 9.85 -8.68 -37.46
C HIS A 82 10.12 -10.19 -37.30
N THR A 83 11.34 -10.65 -37.55
CA THR A 83 11.74 -12.06 -37.42
C THR A 83 11.99 -12.49 -35.98
N PHE A 84 11.90 -11.57 -35.03
CA PHE A 84 12.29 -11.78 -33.65
C PHE A 84 11.08 -12.00 -32.73
N PHE A 85 11.18 -13.03 -31.88
CA PHE A 85 10.17 -13.35 -30.87
C PHE A 85 10.49 -12.70 -29.52
N PHE A 86 9.45 -12.27 -28.80
CA PHE A 86 9.53 -11.73 -27.46
C PHE A 86 9.99 -12.80 -26.43
N PRO A 87 10.67 -12.40 -25.34
CA PRO A 87 11.00 -11.02 -24.97
C PRO A 87 12.22 -10.44 -25.69
N HIS A 88 12.29 -9.11 -25.75
CA HIS A 88 13.43 -8.39 -26.32
C HIS A 88 14.17 -7.62 -25.23
N LEU A 89 15.46 -7.96 -25.04
CA LEU A 89 16.38 -7.20 -24.21
C LEU A 89 16.90 -6.00 -25.02
N ILE A 90 16.61 -4.80 -24.55
CA ILE A 90 16.92 -3.54 -25.21
C ILE A 90 17.89 -2.75 -24.33
N GLN A 91 18.85 -2.10 -24.98
CA GLN A 91 19.71 -1.11 -24.37
C GLN A 91 19.34 0.29 -24.86
N ALA A 92 19.48 1.28 -24.00
CA ALA A 92 19.48 2.69 -24.37
C ALA A 92 20.70 3.34 -23.73
N LYS A 93 21.66 3.76 -24.55
CA LYS A 93 22.93 4.30 -24.08
C LYS A 93 23.19 5.70 -24.63
N LEU A 94 23.26 6.68 -23.72
CA LEU A 94 23.77 8.02 -24.01
C LEU A 94 25.17 8.14 -23.43
N ILE A 95 26.15 8.45 -24.27
CA ILE A 95 27.56 8.59 -23.85
C ILE A 95 27.81 10.04 -23.45
N ASN A 96 28.69 10.27 -22.48
CA ASN A 96 29.17 11.60 -22.14
C ASN A 96 29.57 12.41 -23.40
N GLY A 97 29.06 13.63 -23.50
CA GLY A 97 29.29 14.53 -24.63
C GLY A 97 28.29 14.40 -25.77
N THR A 98 27.34 13.45 -25.71
CA THR A 98 26.23 13.34 -26.67
C THR A 98 25.46 14.66 -26.71
N VAL A 99 25.25 15.19 -27.91
CA VAL A 99 24.54 16.46 -28.12
C VAL A 99 23.04 16.20 -28.07
N ILE A 100 22.35 16.91 -27.19
CA ILE A 100 20.89 16.91 -27.07
C ILE A 100 20.37 18.27 -27.52
N ASP A 101 19.64 18.25 -28.63
CA ASP A 101 18.97 19.43 -29.15
C ASP A 101 17.54 19.47 -28.62
N GLY A 102 17.21 20.48 -27.80
CA GLY A 102 15.89 20.63 -27.21
C GLY A 102 14.76 20.91 -28.21
N SER A 103 15.09 21.16 -29.48
CA SER A 103 14.12 21.36 -30.56
C SER A 103 13.82 20.11 -31.39
N ASN A 104 14.59 19.02 -31.21
CA ASN A 104 14.48 17.79 -31.97
C ASN A 104 14.08 16.60 -31.08
N ALA A 105 13.61 15.51 -31.71
CA ALA A 105 13.33 14.27 -31.01
C ALA A 105 14.60 13.71 -30.34
N SER A 106 14.44 13.05 -29.19
CA SER A 106 15.56 12.39 -28.51
C SER A 106 16.30 11.45 -29.48
N PRO A 107 17.64 11.41 -29.47
CA PRO A 107 18.39 10.45 -30.31
C PRO A 107 18.15 8.99 -29.91
N CYS A 108 17.62 8.73 -28.71
CA CYS A 108 17.35 7.40 -28.21
C CYS A 108 15.85 7.14 -28.18
N TRP A 109 15.32 6.53 -29.24
CA TRP A 109 13.90 6.21 -29.35
C TRP A 109 13.67 4.89 -30.07
N MET A 110 12.51 4.28 -29.91
CA MET A 110 12.11 3.16 -30.73
C MET A 110 10.59 3.01 -30.81
N ILE A 111 10.13 2.36 -31.87
CA ILE A 111 8.75 1.92 -32.02
C ILE A 111 8.69 0.41 -31.99
N VAL A 112 7.83 -0.12 -31.14
CA VAL A 112 7.51 -1.55 -31.09
C VAL A 112 6.10 -1.74 -31.61
N SER A 113 6.02 -2.44 -32.74
CA SER A 113 4.76 -2.76 -33.41
C SER A 113 4.52 -4.26 -33.41
N LEU A 114 3.29 -4.64 -33.08
CA LEU A 114 2.78 -6.01 -33.18
C LEU A 114 1.59 -6.03 -34.16
N PRO A 115 1.28 -7.20 -34.77
CA PRO A 115 0.15 -7.32 -35.70
C PRO A 115 -1.16 -6.79 -35.12
N THR A 116 -1.87 -5.90 -35.81
CA THR A 116 -3.04 -5.15 -35.28
C THR A 116 -4.32 -5.98 -35.09
N GLU A 117 -4.23 -7.31 -35.09
CA GLU A 117 -5.41 -8.19 -35.03
C GLU A 117 -5.82 -8.55 -33.60
N LEU A 118 -4.97 -8.27 -32.62
CA LEU A 118 -5.17 -8.66 -31.22
C LEU A 118 -4.82 -7.52 -30.26
N PRO A 119 -5.56 -7.38 -29.13
CA PRO A 119 -5.13 -6.53 -28.04
C PRO A 119 -3.92 -7.15 -27.34
N TYR A 120 -2.87 -6.35 -27.14
CA TYR A 120 -1.66 -6.77 -26.45
C TYR A 120 -1.50 -6.05 -25.11
N THR A 121 -0.92 -6.76 -24.16
CA THR A 121 -0.36 -6.16 -22.95
C THR A 121 1.16 -6.17 -23.07
N TYR A 122 1.75 -4.99 -23.01
CA TYR A 122 3.20 -4.84 -22.93
C TYR A 122 3.62 -4.73 -21.47
N SER A 123 4.73 -5.35 -21.13
CA SER A 123 5.38 -5.20 -19.84
C SER A 123 6.84 -4.82 -20.04
N ILE A 124 7.28 -3.74 -19.39
CA ILE A 124 8.66 -3.26 -19.45
C ILE A 124 9.32 -3.56 -18.12
N GLN A 125 10.24 -4.52 -18.15
CA GLN A 125 10.99 -5.01 -17.01
C GLN A 125 12.38 -4.36 -17.01
N PHE A 126 12.71 -3.62 -15.95
CA PHE A 126 14.00 -2.96 -15.82
C PHE A 126 15.06 -3.92 -15.28
N VAL A 127 16.17 -4.09 -16.01
CA VAL A 127 17.24 -5.04 -15.65
C VAL A 127 18.40 -4.32 -14.98
N ALA A 128 18.83 -3.18 -15.53
CA ALA A 128 19.90 -2.35 -14.98
C ALA A 128 19.70 -0.87 -15.33
N VAL A 129 20.09 0.01 -14.40
CA VAL A 129 19.99 1.47 -14.56
C VAL A 129 21.29 2.11 -14.07
N LYS A 130 21.95 2.84 -14.97
CA LYS A 130 23.12 3.65 -14.68
C LYS A 130 22.88 5.07 -15.20
N ASN A 131 23.09 6.07 -14.35
CA ASN A 131 23.02 7.46 -14.75
C ASN A 131 24.13 8.23 -14.00
N GLU A 132 25.27 8.42 -14.66
CA GLU A 132 26.44 9.11 -14.08
C GLU A 132 26.39 10.63 -14.27
N ASN A 133 25.24 11.19 -14.65
CA ASN A 133 25.07 12.63 -14.55
C ASN A 133 25.08 13.06 -13.08
N ASP A 134 25.75 14.17 -12.79
CA ASP A 134 25.85 14.70 -11.43
C ASP A 134 24.45 15.10 -10.92
N GLU A 135 24.01 14.49 -9.83
CA GLU A 135 22.72 14.77 -9.19
C GLU A 135 22.62 16.22 -8.67
N ASN A 136 23.75 16.95 -8.56
CA ASN A 136 23.78 18.37 -8.17
C ASN A 136 23.58 19.33 -9.35
N LEU A 137 23.60 18.82 -10.58
CA LEU A 137 23.27 19.58 -11.78
C LEU A 137 21.76 19.40 -12.05
N ASP A 138 21.04 20.45 -12.43
CA ASP A 138 19.62 20.44 -12.81
C ASP A 138 19.32 19.59 -14.09
N SER A 139 20.14 18.59 -14.39
CA SER A 139 19.95 17.64 -15.48
C SER A 139 18.98 16.53 -15.09
N GLU A 140 18.07 16.19 -15.99
CA GLU A 140 17.04 15.18 -15.74
C GLU A 140 17.00 14.17 -16.87
N THR A 141 16.98 12.87 -16.54
CA THR A 141 16.83 11.81 -17.53
C THR A 141 15.55 11.03 -17.26
N ARG A 142 14.75 10.80 -18.29
CA ARG A 142 13.45 10.14 -18.17
C ARG A 142 13.23 9.16 -19.31
N LEU A 143 12.72 7.97 -19.00
CA LEU A 143 12.14 7.07 -19.99
C LEU A 143 10.67 7.45 -20.18
N VAL A 144 10.32 7.83 -21.39
CA VAL A 144 8.97 8.15 -21.81
C VAL A 144 8.39 6.99 -22.61
N ILE A 145 7.17 6.59 -22.24
CA ILE A 145 6.43 5.49 -22.85
C ILE A 145 5.10 6.04 -23.33
N CYS A 146 4.82 5.93 -24.63
CA CYS A 146 3.62 6.48 -25.25
C CYS A 146 2.95 5.49 -26.21
N ASN A 147 1.70 5.81 -26.58
CA ASN A 147 1.15 5.34 -27.84
C ASN A 147 1.92 6.01 -28.99
N ALA A 148 2.34 5.24 -29.99
CA ALA A 148 3.09 5.76 -31.13
C ALA A 148 2.14 6.43 -32.15
N ASN A 149 2.56 7.58 -32.66
CA ASN A 149 1.99 8.16 -33.87
C ASN A 149 2.78 7.65 -35.08
N VAL A 150 2.17 6.79 -35.88
CA VAL A 150 2.83 6.14 -37.03
C VAL A 150 3.13 7.14 -38.17
N ASN A 151 2.51 8.32 -38.18
CA ASN A 151 2.68 9.30 -39.26
C ASN A 151 3.98 10.10 -39.15
N TYR A 152 4.52 10.31 -37.94
CA TYR A 152 5.76 11.07 -37.72
C TYR A 152 6.72 10.40 -36.74
N ASP A 153 6.55 9.10 -36.49
CA ASP A 153 7.39 8.28 -35.60
C ASP A 153 7.62 8.94 -34.22
N GLY A 154 6.53 9.36 -33.57
CA GLY A 154 6.59 10.11 -32.31
C GLY A 154 5.59 9.68 -31.24
N CYS A 155 5.64 10.35 -30.09
CA CYS A 155 4.69 10.16 -28.99
C CYS A 155 3.36 10.88 -29.30
N ASP A 156 2.24 10.17 -29.23
CA ASP A 156 0.88 10.73 -29.36
C ASP A 156 0.27 11.01 -27.97
N SER A 157 0.20 9.97 -27.12
CA SER A 157 -0.28 10.08 -25.75
C SER A 157 0.68 9.41 -24.77
N GLU A 158 1.24 10.19 -23.85
CA GLU A 158 2.12 9.70 -22.79
C GLU A 158 1.35 8.80 -21.81
N ARG A 159 1.92 7.62 -21.53
CA ARG A 159 1.41 6.68 -20.53
C ARG A 159 2.25 6.70 -19.26
N TYR A 160 3.57 6.75 -19.43
CA TYR A 160 4.51 6.81 -18.33
C TYR A 160 5.68 7.73 -18.66
N ARG A 161 6.14 8.44 -17.63
CA ARG A 161 7.37 9.22 -17.61
C ARG A 161 8.14 8.84 -16.36
N ILE A 162 9.15 8.00 -16.54
CA ILE A 162 9.85 7.33 -15.46
C ILE A 162 11.22 7.98 -15.30
N PRO A 163 11.53 8.62 -14.15
CA PRO A 163 12.85 9.17 -13.91
C PRO A 163 13.89 8.05 -13.85
N ILE A 164 15.01 8.27 -14.52
CA ILE A 164 16.15 7.37 -14.57
C ILE A 164 17.20 7.90 -13.60
N LEU A 165 17.24 7.31 -12.41
CA LEU A 165 18.14 7.72 -11.33
C LEU A 165 19.26 6.69 -11.16
N ASN A 166 20.44 7.15 -10.76
CA ASN A 166 21.61 6.27 -10.71
C ASN A 166 21.39 5.10 -9.74
N ASN A 167 21.60 3.87 -10.22
CA ASN A 167 21.45 2.65 -9.42
C ASN A 167 20.10 2.46 -8.72
N ILE A 168 19.04 3.15 -9.17
CA ILE A 168 17.68 2.96 -8.68
C ILE A 168 16.87 2.26 -9.77
N LEU A 169 16.26 1.13 -9.42
CA LEU A 169 15.49 0.30 -10.36
C LEU A 169 14.00 0.65 -10.29
N PRO A 170 13.38 1.10 -11.40
CA PRO A 170 11.94 1.24 -11.45
C PRO A 170 11.21 -0.09 -11.35
N GLN A 171 10.02 -0.07 -10.76
CA GLN A 171 9.08 -1.20 -10.82
C GLN A 171 8.73 -1.54 -12.28
N THR A 172 8.40 -2.81 -12.54
CA THR A 172 7.92 -3.22 -13.87
C THR A 172 6.58 -2.54 -14.17
N VAL A 173 6.48 -1.91 -15.34
CA VAL A 173 5.22 -1.31 -15.81
C VAL A 173 4.53 -2.23 -16.80
N SER A 174 3.21 -2.34 -16.70
CA SER A 174 2.39 -3.11 -17.63
C SER A 174 1.19 -2.31 -18.10
N PHE A 175 0.94 -2.29 -19.40
CA PHE A 175 -0.16 -1.53 -19.98
C PHE A 175 -0.69 -2.19 -21.24
N ARG A 176 -2.00 -2.02 -21.46
CA ARG A 176 -2.73 -2.58 -22.61
C ARG A 176 -2.78 -1.59 -23.76
N THR A 177 -2.58 -2.07 -24.98
CA THR A 177 -2.82 -1.31 -26.21
C THR A 177 -3.81 -2.06 -27.09
N THR A 178 -4.69 -1.29 -27.75
CA THR A 178 -5.60 -1.77 -28.79
C THR A 178 -5.15 -1.07 -30.07
N ASP A 179 -4.54 -1.82 -30.97
CA ASP A 179 -4.26 -1.43 -32.35
C ASP A 179 -3.25 -0.29 -32.56
N GLN A 180 -2.55 0.13 -31.50
CA GLN A 180 -1.50 1.14 -31.58
C GLN A 180 -0.13 0.56 -31.17
N PRO A 181 0.93 0.79 -31.99
CA PRO A 181 2.31 0.52 -31.59
C PRO A 181 2.69 1.36 -30.35
N ILE A 182 3.73 0.92 -29.65
CA ILE A 182 4.28 1.67 -28.52
C ILE A 182 5.52 2.44 -28.95
N PHE A 183 5.64 3.67 -28.48
CA PHE A 183 6.83 4.51 -28.65
C PHE A 183 7.55 4.61 -27.31
N LEU A 184 8.86 4.37 -27.34
CA LEU A 184 9.76 4.48 -26.20
C LEU A 184 10.82 5.51 -26.53
N SER A 185 11.11 6.42 -25.60
CA SER A 185 12.15 7.44 -25.77
C SER A 185 12.89 7.68 -24.46
N LEU A 186 14.21 7.73 -24.51
CA LEU A 186 15.04 8.15 -23.39
C LEU A 186 15.32 9.65 -23.56
N GLU A 187 14.53 10.47 -22.88
CA GLU A 187 14.69 11.92 -22.89
C GLU A 187 15.75 12.35 -21.86
N HIS A 188 16.58 13.31 -22.25
CA HIS A 188 17.55 13.93 -21.36
C HIS A 188 17.44 15.45 -21.45
N ILE A 189 17.36 16.11 -20.32
CA ILE A 189 17.42 17.56 -20.20
C ILE A 189 18.83 17.89 -19.70
N PRO A 190 19.70 18.50 -20.51
CA PRO A 190 21.06 18.81 -20.12
C PRO A 190 21.09 19.97 -19.12
N SER A 191 22.11 20.00 -18.27
CA SER A 191 22.34 21.13 -17.37
C SER A 191 23.04 22.29 -18.10
N GLY A 192 22.50 23.50 -17.92
CA GLY A 192 23.04 24.73 -18.49
C GLY A 192 22.92 24.85 -20.02
N LEU A 193 23.76 25.70 -20.62
CA LEU A 193 23.74 26.02 -22.07
C LEU A 193 24.55 25.04 -22.92
N SER A 194 25.09 23.98 -22.33
CA SER A 194 26.03 23.07 -23.02
C SER A 194 25.36 22.22 -24.11
N GLY A 195 24.05 21.95 -23.96
CA GLY A 195 23.30 21.07 -24.85
C GLY A 195 23.87 19.65 -24.91
N ARG A 196 24.60 19.20 -23.88
CA ARG A 196 25.31 17.91 -23.88
C ARG A 196 25.06 17.12 -22.60
N VAL A 197 25.08 15.79 -22.74
CA VAL A 197 25.03 14.86 -21.60
C VAL A 197 26.38 14.91 -20.85
N ALA A 198 26.35 15.07 -19.52
CA ALA A 198 27.54 15.29 -18.69
C ALA A 198 28.21 13.99 -18.19
N GLY A 199 27.45 12.88 -18.12
CA GLY A 199 27.92 11.56 -17.71
C GLY A 199 27.18 10.44 -18.43
N ASP A 200 27.75 9.23 -18.45
CA ASP A 200 27.17 8.11 -19.17
C ASP A 200 25.82 7.70 -18.57
N ILE A 201 24.82 7.56 -19.44
CA ILE A 201 23.51 6.98 -19.11
C ILE A 201 23.41 5.64 -19.82
N ASN A 202 23.11 4.59 -19.07
CA ASN A 202 22.87 3.27 -19.62
C ASN A 202 21.64 2.64 -18.97
N LEU A 203 20.62 2.39 -19.77
CA LEU A 203 19.39 1.76 -19.36
C LEU A 203 19.24 0.42 -20.08
N ILE A 204 19.04 -0.66 -19.33
CA ILE A 204 18.80 -1.99 -19.88
C ILE A 204 17.45 -2.48 -19.39
N PHE A 205 16.56 -2.83 -20.32
CA PHE A 205 15.22 -3.29 -20.01
C PHE A 205 14.77 -4.39 -20.98
N ARG A 206 13.81 -5.21 -20.55
CA ARG A 206 13.15 -6.20 -21.39
C ARG A 206 11.74 -5.77 -21.69
N ILE A 207 11.37 -5.86 -22.95
CA ILE A 207 9.99 -5.73 -23.39
C ILE A 207 9.41 -7.13 -23.50
N HIS A 208 8.32 -7.36 -22.78
CA HIS A 208 7.46 -8.53 -22.90
C HIS A 208 6.16 -8.10 -23.57
N ALA A 209 5.60 -8.99 -24.38
CA ALA A 209 4.28 -8.80 -24.96
C ALA A 209 3.47 -10.07 -24.80
N SER A 210 2.21 -9.92 -24.40
CA SER A 210 1.28 -11.02 -24.23
C SER A 210 -0.07 -10.67 -24.85
N VAL A 211 -0.75 -11.70 -25.34
CA VAL A 211 -2.17 -11.63 -25.72
C VAL A 211 -3.04 -11.88 -24.49
N THR A 212 -4.32 -11.51 -24.54
CA THR A 212 -5.34 -11.84 -23.51
C THR A 212 -5.20 -11.12 -22.16
N ASP A 213 -4.69 -9.88 -22.14
CA ASP A 213 -4.62 -9.04 -20.93
C ASP A 213 -3.75 -9.60 -19.79
N LYS A 214 -2.84 -10.53 -20.07
CA LYS A 214 -1.98 -11.15 -19.06
C LYS A 214 -0.68 -10.38 -18.89
N ALA A 215 -0.59 -9.51 -17.90
CA ALA A 215 0.67 -8.86 -17.57
C ALA A 215 1.78 -9.86 -17.23
N PHE A 216 3.03 -9.42 -17.35
CA PHE A 216 4.20 -10.18 -16.93
C PHE A 216 4.19 -10.44 -15.40
N TYR A 217 4.49 -11.68 -15.01
CA TYR A 217 4.51 -12.12 -13.61
C TYR A 217 5.90 -12.63 -13.23
N GLY A 218 6.51 -12.01 -12.22
CA GLY A 218 7.77 -12.47 -11.61
C GLY A 218 7.62 -13.83 -10.94
N LEU A 219 6.64 -13.89 -10.04
CA LEU A 219 6.25 -15.05 -9.26
C LEU A 219 4.74 -15.27 -9.35
N ASN A 220 4.31 -16.43 -9.81
CA ASN A 220 2.92 -16.81 -9.90
C ASN A 220 2.70 -18.18 -9.26
N ILE A 221 1.99 -18.20 -8.13
CA ILE A 221 1.69 -19.39 -7.36
C ILE A 221 0.19 -19.61 -7.38
N THR A 222 -0.23 -20.79 -7.84
CA THR A 222 -1.64 -21.15 -7.94
C THR A 222 -1.92 -22.56 -7.41
N HIS A 223 -3.10 -22.78 -6.83
CA HIS A 223 -3.57 -24.10 -6.39
C HIS A 223 -2.55 -24.88 -5.55
N THR A 224 -1.82 -24.20 -4.66
CA THR A 224 -0.65 -24.75 -3.98
C THR A 224 -0.86 -24.75 -2.46
N LEU A 225 -0.39 -25.80 -1.79
CA LEU A 225 -0.36 -25.91 -0.33
C LEU A 225 1.09 -25.73 0.15
N ILE A 226 1.29 -24.83 1.10
CA ILE A 226 2.58 -24.53 1.72
C ILE A 226 2.40 -24.58 3.24
N ALA A 227 2.92 -25.62 3.89
CA ALA A 227 2.63 -25.83 5.31
C ALA A 227 3.76 -26.44 6.13
N ASN A 228 3.74 -26.24 7.45
CA ASN A 228 4.66 -26.91 8.37
C ASN A 228 6.14 -26.72 8.02
N ASN A 229 6.52 -25.52 7.56
CA ASN A 229 7.92 -25.17 7.33
C ASN A 229 8.43 -24.40 8.56
N THR A 230 9.66 -24.67 9.02
CA THR A 230 10.23 -23.92 10.16
C THR A 230 10.62 -22.49 9.78
N GLY A 231 10.80 -22.20 8.49
CA GLY A 231 10.91 -20.83 7.97
C GLY A 231 9.55 -20.19 7.67
N ASN A 232 9.55 -19.16 6.82
CA ASN A 232 8.31 -18.55 6.32
C ASN A 232 7.59 -19.50 5.35
N GLY A 233 6.30 -19.30 5.12
CA GLY A 233 5.63 -20.02 4.03
C GLY A 233 6.23 -19.62 2.68
N ILE A 234 6.18 -18.34 2.37
CA ILE A 234 6.79 -17.73 1.18
C ILE A 234 7.61 -16.52 1.63
N LEU A 235 8.90 -16.51 1.29
CA LEU A 235 9.76 -15.34 1.36
C LEU A 235 10.04 -14.84 -0.07
N ALA A 236 9.62 -13.62 -0.37
CA ALA A 236 9.92 -12.93 -1.62
C ALA A 236 10.81 -11.71 -1.34
N GLN A 237 11.94 -11.59 -2.03
CA GLN A 237 12.90 -10.52 -1.81
C GLN A 237 13.22 -9.78 -3.10
N ASP A 238 13.47 -8.47 -2.97
CA ASP A 238 13.95 -7.63 -4.07
C ASP A 238 12.99 -7.61 -5.28
N ILE A 239 11.69 -7.85 -5.04
CA ILE A 239 10.73 -8.07 -6.13
C ILE A 239 10.41 -6.78 -6.89
N ARG A 240 10.45 -6.84 -8.21
CA ARG A 240 10.07 -5.71 -9.10
C ARG A 240 8.93 -6.06 -10.02
N GLU A 241 8.68 -7.36 -10.16
CA GLU A 241 7.72 -7.90 -11.10
C GLU A 241 6.49 -8.39 -10.35
N ARG A 242 5.37 -8.46 -11.07
CA ARG A 242 4.10 -8.76 -10.42
C ARG A 242 4.14 -10.13 -9.75
N THR A 243 3.81 -10.17 -8.47
CA THR A 243 3.68 -11.40 -7.68
C THR A 243 2.22 -11.74 -7.47
N VAL A 244 1.81 -12.96 -7.79
CA VAL A 244 0.42 -13.41 -7.69
C VAL A 244 0.30 -14.71 -6.91
N LEU A 245 -0.60 -14.71 -5.92
CA LEU A 245 -1.06 -15.89 -5.20
C LEU A 245 -2.55 -16.08 -5.49
N THR A 246 -2.93 -17.18 -6.14
CA THR A 246 -4.35 -17.49 -6.42
C THR A 246 -4.71 -18.89 -5.93
N ASN A 247 -5.69 -18.99 -5.04
CA ASN A 247 -6.09 -20.28 -4.46
C ASN A 247 -4.89 -21.01 -3.82
N VAL A 248 -4.15 -20.29 -2.97
CA VAL A 248 -2.99 -20.79 -2.25
C VAL A 248 -3.35 -20.95 -0.77
N THR A 249 -2.93 -22.06 -0.17
CA THR A 249 -3.06 -22.28 1.27
C THR A 249 -1.68 -22.21 1.92
N ILE A 250 -1.48 -21.29 2.86
CA ILE A 250 -0.23 -21.09 3.60
C ILE A 250 -0.53 -21.25 5.08
N MET A 251 -0.04 -22.32 5.72
CA MET A 251 -0.41 -22.57 7.11
C MET A 251 0.65 -23.21 7.98
N GLU A 252 0.58 -22.98 9.29
CA GLU A 252 1.44 -23.65 10.28
C GLU A 252 2.95 -23.46 10.00
N ASN A 253 3.35 -22.33 9.41
CA ASN A 253 4.76 -22.00 9.21
C ASN A 253 5.31 -21.24 10.42
N GLU A 254 6.54 -21.55 10.83
CA GLU A 254 7.15 -21.04 12.07
C GLU A 254 7.99 -19.76 11.89
N GLY A 255 8.13 -19.27 10.65
CA GLY A 255 8.85 -18.04 10.34
C GLY A 255 8.15 -16.75 10.78
N ASN A 256 8.71 -15.61 10.34
CA ASN A 256 8.21 -14.27 10.64
C ASN A 256 6.85 -13.96 10.00
N ALA A 257 6.49 -14.63 8.90
CA ALA A 257 5.15 -14.57 8.33
C ALA A 257 4.80 -15.80 7.48
N GLY A 258 3.50 -15.97 7.21
CA GLY A 258 3.03 -16.89 6.17
C GLY A 258 3.52 -16.44 4.79
N PHE A 259 3.23 -15.19 4.41
CA PHE A 259 3.78 -14.55 3.22
C PHE A 259 4.57 -13.29 3.61
N LEU A 260 5.90 -13.35 3.41
CA LEU A 260 6.85 -12.29 3.72
C LEU A 260 7.44 -11.70 2.44
N VAL A 261 7.36 -10.38 2.30
CA VAL A 261 8.04 -9.63 1.24
C VAL A 261 9.03 -8.64 1.85
N ARG A 262 10.28 -8.66 1.36
CA ARG A 262 11.33 -7.73 1.77
C ARG A 262 11.97 -7.06 0.57
N ASP A 263 11.92 -5.73 0.56
CA ASP A 263 12.50 -4.87 -0.47
C ASP A 263 11.89 -5.09 -1.86
N GLY A 264 12.24 -4.20 -2.79
CA GLY A 264 11.66 -4.16 -4.14
C GLY A 264 10.63 -3.06 -4.34
N ALA A 265 10.02 -3.07 -5.52
CA ALA A 265 8.84 -2.29 -5.84
C ALA A 265 7.98 -3.05 -6.86
N ALA A 266 6.84 -3.60 -6.45
CA ALA A 266 6.07 -4.52 -7.28
C ALA A 266 4.56 -4.49 -7.00
N ASP A 267 3.79 -4.94 -7.99
CA ASP A 267 2.39 -5.28 -7.81
C ASP A 267 2.25 -6.66 -7.14
N ILE A 268 1.44 -6.76 -6.10
CA ILE A 268 1.23 -8.00 -5.35
C ILE A 268 -0.26 -8.29 -5.29
N TRP A 269 -0.71 -9.40 -5.89
CA TRP A 269 -2.11 -9.80 -5.90
C TRP A 269 -2.32 -11.12 -5.17
N ILE A 270 -3.19 -11.11 -4.16
CA ILE A 270 -3.55 -12.28 -3.37
C ILE A 270 -5.05 -12.49 -3.51
N ASN A 271 -5.43 -13.59 -4.15
CA ASN A 271 -6.82 -13.88 -4.48
C ASN A 271 -7.24 -15.28 -4.02
N ALA A 272 -8.46 -15.39 -3.49
CA ALA A 272 -9.09 -16.66 -3.17
C ALA A 272 -8.23 -17.59 -2.30
N SER A 273 -7.37 -17.03 -1.44
CA SER A 273 -6.34 -17.78 -0.72
C SER A 273 -6.66 -17.94 0.76
N ARG A 274 -5.95 -18.84 1.45
CA ARG A 274 -6.07 -19.06 2.89
C ARG A 274 -4.70 -18.97 3.53
N ILE A 275 -4.54 -18.08 4.52
CA ILE A 275 -3.29 -17.90 5.25
C ILE A 275 -3.60 -18.01 6.73
N SER A 276 -3.30 -19.16 7.33
CA SER A 276 -3.74 -19.41 8.70
C SER A 276 -2.72 -20.06 9.61
N ASP A 277 -2.85 -19.81 10.90
CA ASP A 277 -2.12 -20.54 11.95
C ASP A 277 -0.58 -20.44 11.84
N ASN A 278 -0.07 -19.38 11.20
CA ASN A 278 1.37 -19.12 11.15
C ASN A 278 1.85 -18.47 12.45
N TRP A 279 3.12 -18.71 12.80
CA TRP A 279 3.71 -18.25 14.06
C TRP A 279 4.04 -16.75 14.08
N GLY A 280 4.24 -16.16 12.90
CA GLY A 280 4.38 -14.72 12.70
C GLY A 280 3.10 -14.04 12.22
N ASP A 281 3.25 -13.02 11.38
CA ASP A 281 2.11 -12.38 10.72
C ASP A 281 1.53 -13.31 9.64
N GLY A 282 0.25 -13.14 9.28
CA GLY A 282 -0.28 -13.81 8.08
C GLY A 282 0.45 -13.32 6.82
N ILE A 283 0.38 -12.01 6.59
CA ILE A 283 1.07 -11.31 5.51
C ILE A 283 1.92 -10.19 6.10
N ASN A 284 3.19 -10.12 5.70
CA ASN A 284 4.09 -9.03 6.07
C ASN A 284 4.84 -8.53 4.83
N ILE A 285 4.63 -7.27 4.45
CA ILE A 285 5.23 -6.69 3.25
C ILE A 285 5.95 -5.40 3.63
N SER A 286 7.25 -5.36 3.37
CA SER A 286 8.12 -4.21 3.61
C SER A 286 8.93 -3.91 2.36
N TYR A 287 8.57 -2.88 1.58
CA TYR A 287 9.22 -2.57 0.29
C TYR A 287 9.11 -1.08 -0.09
N ALA A 288 9.70 -0.64 -1.20
CA ALA A 288 9.69 0.77 -1.60
C ALA A 288 8.28 1.28 -1.95
N GLY A 289 7.51 0.42 -2.64
CA GLY A 289 6.12 0.67 -3.00
C GLY A 289 5.59 -0.23 -4.10
N GLY A 290 4.40 0.06 -4.59
CA GLY A 290 3.66 -0.82 -5.49
C GLY A 290 2.18 -0.88 -5.13
N SER A 291 1.42 -1.77 -5.76
CA SER A 291 -0.01 -1.97 -5.50
C SER A 291 -0.23 -3.35 -4.91
N ILE A 292 -0.75 -3.40 -3.68
CA ILE A 292 -1.07 -4.63 -2.96
C ILE A 292 -2.58 -4.81 -3.01
N THR A 293 -3.05 -5.88 -3.63
CA THR A 293 -4.47 -6.22 -3.72
C THR A 293 -4.76 -7.55 -3.06
N ILE A 294 -5.65 -7.55 -2.07
CA ILE A 294 -6.14 -8.75 -1.37
C ILE A 294 -7.64 -8.87 -1.62
N ASN A 295 -8.06 -10.00 -2.18
CA ASN A 295 -9.46 -10.29 -2.49
C ASN A 295 -9.82 -11.75 -2.17
N GLY A 296 -11.04 -11.98 -1.67
CA GLY A 296 -11.57 -13.31 -1.41
C GLY A 296 -10.72 -14.19 -0.50
N THR A 297 -9.90 -13.59 0.36
CA THR A 297 -8.85 -14.29 1.10
C THR A 297 -9.19 -14.36 2.58
N ILE A 298 -8.92 -15.51 3.20
CA ILE A 298 -9.12 -15.74 4.63
C ILE A 298 -7.77 -15.74 5.32
N ILE A 299 -7.58 -14.84 6.29
CA ILE A 299 -6.35 -14.67 7.06
C ILE A 299 -6.69 -14.87 8.53
N SER A 300 -6.35 -16.03 9.09
CA SER A 300 -6.91 -16.42 10.39
C SER A 300 -5.95 -17.10 11.35
N GLY A 301 -6.11 -16.87 12.65
CA GLY A 301 -5.39 -17.63 13.68
C GLY A 301 -3.87 -17.46 13.70
N ASN A 302 -3.33 -16.45 12.99
CA ASN A 302 -1.89 -16.17 13.04
C ASN A 302 -1.54 -15.59 14.41
N LYS A 303 -0.35 -15.96 14.93
CA LYS A 303 0.06 -15.56 16.28
C LYS A 303 0.41 -14.08 16.40
N TRP A 304 0.77 -13.42 15.30
CA TRP A 304 0.90 -11.96 15.27
C TRP A 304 -0.32 -11.32 14.61
N ARG A 305 -0.11 -10.43 13.62
CA ARG A 305 -1.20 -9.73 12.93
C ARG A 305 -1.71 -10.57 11.77
N GLY A 306 -2.90 -10.26 11.27
CA GLY A 306 -3.34 -10.76 9.97
C GLY A 306 -2.47 -10.20 8.84
N CYS A 307 -2.34 -8.88 8.78
CA CYS A 307 -1.55 -8.17 7.77
C CYS A 307 -0.70 -7.06 8.39
N ALA A 308 0.54 -6.91 7.93
CA ALA A 308 1.41 -5.79 8.23
C ALA A 308 2.05 -5.24 6.94
N PHE A 309 1.92 -3.93 6.72
CA PHE A 309 2.49 -3.26 5.54
C PHE A 309 3.39 -2.11 5.98
N HIS A 310 4.63 -2.10 5.50
CA HIS A 310 5.62 -1.09 5.82
C HIS A 310 6.26 -0.54 4.55
N GLN A 311 6.62 0.75 4.57
CA GLN A 311 7.37 1.37 3.50
C GLN A 311 8.87 1.34 3.84
N ASN A 312 9.68 0.85 2.91
CA ASN A 312 11.14 0.91 2.98
C ASN A 312 11.70 1.93 1.98
N THR A 313 11.96 3.14 2.46
CA THR A 313 12.52 4.24 1.65
C THR A 313 14.02 4.12 1.40
N SER A 314 14.72 3.20 2.07
CA SER A 314 16.16 2.98 1.92
C SER A 314 16.49 1.96 0.83
N SER A 315 15.48 1.31 0.25
CA SER A 315 15.68 0.31 -0.80
C SER A 315 15.90 0.99 -2.16
N PRO A 316 16.76 0.45 -3.04
CA PRO A 316 17.17 1.08 -4.31
C PRO A 316 16.12 0.90 -5.42
N TYR A 317 14.84 1.11 -5.10
CA TYR A 317 13.73 0.90 -6.02
C TYR A 317 12.86 2.14 -6.14
N LEU A 318 12.35 2.36 -7.34
CA LEU A 318 11.45 3.46 -7.66
C LEU A 318 10.03 2.90 -7.88
N PRO A 319 9.12 3.08 -6.90
CA PRO A 319 7.71 2.76 -7.10
C PRO A 319 7.03 3.85 -7.94
N LEU A 320 6.00 3.47 -8.70
CA LEU A 320 5.18 4.40 -9.48
C LEU A 320 3.79 4.62 -8.87
N HIS A 321 3.41 3.80 -7.89
CA HIS A 321 2.22 3.97 -7.08
C HIS A 321 2.44 3.37 -5.70
N GLN A 322 1.62 3.78 -4.74
CA GLN A 322 1.61 3.24 -3.37
C GLN A 322 0.18 2.97 -2.96
N GLU A 323 -0.26 1.72 -3.10
CA GLU A 323 -1.66 1.37 -2.88
C GLU A 323 -1.80 0.09 -2.07
N ILE A 324 -2.66 0.11 -1.05
CA ILE A 324 -3.15 -1.07 -0.35
C ILE A 324 -4.64 -1.17 -0.61
N ILE A 325 -5.07 -2.28 -1.19
CA ILE A 325 -6.45 -2.53 -1.58
C ILE A 325 -6.88 -3.86 -0.98
N ILE A 326 -7.78 -3.82 -0.01
CA ILE A 326 -8.40 -5.00 0.58
C ILE A 326 -9.89 -4.92 0.26
N LYS A 327 -10.36 -5.87 -0.54
CA LYS A 327 -11.76 -5.92 -0.99
C LYS A 327 -12.35 -7.25 -0.57
N GLY A 328 -13.53 -7.21 0.01
CA GLY A 328 -14.32 -8.40 0.26
C GLY A 328 -15.65 -8.37 -0.48
N ARG A 329 -16.63 -9.01 0.12
CA ARG A 329 -17.94 -9.25 -0.47
C ARG A 329 -18.93 -8.18 0.00
N PRO A 330 -19.46 -7.33 -0.89
CA PRO A 330 -20.57 -6.45 -0.54
C PRO A 330 -21.77 -7.25 -0.05
N SER A 331 -22.49 -6.73 0.95
CA SER A 331 -23.63 -7.42 1.57
C SER A 331 -24.72 -7.82 0.57
N ASN A 332 -24.86 -7.05 -0.51
CA ASN A 332 -25.86 -7.22 -1.56
C ASN A 332 -25.41 -8.09 -2.74
N ASN A 333 -24.15 -8.55 -2.79
CA ASN A 333 -23.62 -9.27 -3.93
C ASN A 333 -22.93 -10.56 -3.51
N ILE A 334 -23.61 -11.68 -3.72
CA ILE A 334 -23.15 -12.99 -3.29
C ILE A 334 -22.02 -13.57 -4.15
N PHE A 335 -21.79 -13.01 -5.33
CA PHE A 335 -20.80 -13.48 -6.30
C PHE A 335 -19.38 -13.08 -5.93
N TYR A 336 -19.21 -12.07 -5.06
CA TYR A 336 -17.89 -11.72 -4.54
C TYR A 336 -17.48 -12.70 -3.43
N LEU A 337 -16.20 -13.08 -3.45
CA LEU A 337 -15.62 -13.89 -2.38
C LEU A 337 -15.48 -13.05 -1.11
N ARG A 338 -15.72 -13.67 0.04
CA ARG A 338 -15.54 -13.01 1.33
C ARG A 338 -14.06 -12.86 1.64
N THR A 339 -13.67 -11.67 2.10
CA THR A 339 -12.35 -11.42 2.68
C THR A 339 -12.50 -11.32 4.18
N GLN A 340 -11.79 -12.16 4.92
CA GLN A 340 -11.94 -12.31 6.36
C GLN A 340 -10.57 -12.25 7.04
N ILE A 341 -10.44 -11.44 8.09
CA ILE A 341 -9.25 -11.33 8.92
C ILE A 341 -9.66 -11.64 10.36
N VAL A 342 -9.41 -12.87 10.81
CA VAL A 342 -10.14 -13.45 11.94
C VAL A 342 -9.21 -14.06 12.99
N ASP A 343 -9.49 -13.82 14.26
CA ASP A 343 -8.83 -14.48 15.41
C ASP A 343 -7.29 -14.38 15.40
N ASN A 344 -6.72 -13.34 14.79
CA ASN A 344 -5.27 -13.09 14.87
C ASN A 344 -4.93 -12.55 16.26
N ALA A 345 -3.86 -13.06 16.86
CA ALA A 345 -3.61 -12.87 18.29
C ALA A 345 -3.00 -11.49 18.63
N TRP A 346 -2.44 -10.76 17.66
CA TRP A 346 -1.80 -9.45 17.84
C TRP A 346 -2.40 -8.37 16.91
N GLY A 347 -3.70 -8.40 16.68
CA GLY A 347 -4.41 -7.41 15.85
C GLY A 347 -4.68 -7.88 14.43
N GLY A 348 -5.44 -7.08 13.68
CA GLY A 348 -5.88 -7.44 12.32
C GLY A 348 -4.94 -6.90 11.25
N ILE A 349 -5.09 -5.63 10.90
CA ILE A 349 -4.33 -4.95 9.85
C ILE A 349 -3.50 -3.84 10.48
N LEU A 350 -2.20 -3.81 10.17
CA LEU A 350 -1.32 -2.68 10.43
C LEU A 350 -0.83 -2.06 9.13
N ILE A 351 -1.00 -0.75 8.98
CA ILE A 351 -0.45 0.04 7.87
C ILE A 351 0.55 1.04 8.44
N GLY A 352 1.80 0.94 7.98
CA GLY A 352 2.88 1.83 8.35
C GLY A 352 2.74 3.24 7.76
N ASN A 353 3.60 4.14 8.23
CA ASN A 353 3.60 5.54 7.84
C ASN A 353 4.15 5.75 6.42
N PHE A 354 3.26 5.92 5.45
CA PHE A 354 3.65 6.18 4.06
C PHE A 354 4.00 7.64 3.85
N CYS A 355 5.30 7.93 3.77
CA CYS A 355 5.84 9.28 3.59
C CYS A 355 6.39 9.44 2.17
N ILE A 356 5.51 9.89 1.26
CA ILE A 356 5.85 10.16 -0.13
C ILE A 356 5.93 11.67 -0.35
N PRO A 357 7.07 12.22 -0.77
CA PRO A 357 7.19 13.65 -1.08
C PRO A 357 6.26 14.09 -2.22
N LEU A 358 5.72 15.30 -2.14
CA LEU A 358 4.79 15.85 -3.16
C LEU A 358 5.38 15.85 -4.58
N TRP A 359 6.68 16.12 -4.72
CA TRP A 359 7.35 16.18 -6.02
C TRP A 359 7.39 14.82 -6.75
N LYS A 360 7.18 13.70 -6.05
CA LYS A 360 7.06 12.38 -6.69
C LYS A 360 5.73 12.20 -7.44
N ASN A 361 4.75 13.08 -7.23
CA ASN A 361 3.43 13.01 -7.85
C ASN A 361 2.72 11.64 -7.67
N ILE A 362 2.98 10.98 -6.54
CA ILE A 362 2.33 9.72 -6.17
C ILE A 362 1.43 10.01 -4.97
N GLN A 363 0.14 9.74 -5.13
CA GLN A 363 -0.82 9.83 -4.04
C GLN A 363 -1.00 8.44 -3.40
N PRO A 364 -0.55 8.24 -2.15
CA PRO A 364 -0.71 6.96 -1.47
C PRO A 364 -2.18 6.69 -1.15
N LYS A 365 -2.62 5.45 -1.31
CA LYS A 365 -4.01 5.03 -1.07
C LYS A 365 -4.10 3.79 -0.19
N VAL A 366 -5.06 3.80 0.71
CA VAL A 366 -5.46 2.68 1.55
C VAL A 366 -6.95 2.50 1.40
N LEU A 367 -7.37 1.45 0.70
CA LEU A 367 -8.77 1.16 0.39
C LEU A 367 -9.12 -0.17 1.04
N ILE A 368 -9.86 -0.16 2.14
CA ILE A 368 -10.34 -1.35 2.84
C ILE A 368 -11.86 -1.35 2.80
N SER A 369 -12.43 -2.27 2.03
CA SER A 369 -13.86 -2.31 1.81
C SER A 369 -14.46 -3.70 1.91
N TRP A 370 -15.67 -3.76 2.48
CA TRP A 370 -16.47 -4.98 2.56
C TRP A 370 -15.74 -6.17 3.20
N THR A 371 -14.85 -5.88 4.16
CA THR A 371 -14.01 -6.86 4.84
C THR A 371 -14.58 -7.17 6.23
N GLU A 372 -14.48 -8.43 6.64
CA GLU A 372 -14.86 -8.89 7.98
C GLU A 372 -13.61 -9.02 8.85
N LEU A 373 -13.54 -8.26 9.95
CA LEU A 373 -12.48 -8.30 10.94
C LEU A 373 -13.06 -8.79 12.26
N ILE A 374 -12.87 -10.07 12.58
CA ILE A 374 -13.60 -10.73 13.67
C ILE A 374 -12.63 -11.29 14.70
N GLY A 375 -12.86 -11.05 15.99
CA GLY A 375 -12.13 -11.74 17.07
C GLY A 375 -10.64 -11.41 17.17
N ASN A 376 -10.13 -10.40 16.45
CA ASN A 376 -8.72 -10.00 16.54
C ASN A 376 -8.40 -9.46 17.94
N ARG A 377 -7.26 -9.88 18.48
CA ARG A 377 -6.95 -9.71 19.91
C ARG A 377 -5.79 -8.74 20.14
N TYR A 378 -5.71 -8.27 21.39
CA TYR A 378 -4.61 -7.47 21.96
C TYR A 378 -4.39 -6.08 21.30
N HIS A 379 -4.00 -6.01 20.03
CA HIS A 379 -3.89 -4.77 19.26
C HIS A 379 -5.16 -4.45 18.48
N ALA A 380 -5.17 -3.31 17.78
CA ALA A 380 -6.33 -2.88 17.04
C ALA A 380 -6.68 -3.86 15.89
N SER A 381 -7.96 -3.97 15.55
CA SER A 381 -8.38 -4.71 14.34
C SER A 381 -7.88 -4.01 13.08
N VAL A 382 -7.85 -2.68 13.08
CA VAL A 382 -7.20 -1.88 12.03
C VAL A 382 -6.43 -0.74 12.68
N GLU A 383 -5.14 -0.61 12.37
CA GLU A 383 -4.27 0.48 12.79
C GLU A 383 -3.56 1.08 11.58
N ILE A 384 -3.71 2.39 11.39
CA ILE A 384 -3.09 3.14 10.29
C ILE A 384 -2.21 4.23 10.87
N PHE A 385 -0.90 4.14 10.61
CA PHE A 385 0.04 5.19 10.96
C PHE A 385 0.14 6.20 9.84
N ALA A 386 -0.04 7.47 10.20
CA ALA A 386 0.02 8.56 9.26
C ALA A 386 1.47 9.09 9.09
N CYS A 387 1.75 9.73 7.96
CA CYS A 387 3.04 10.38 7.76
C CYS A 387 3.12 11.71 8.51
N GLN A 388 4.16 11.89 9.32
CA GLN A 388 4.30 13.07 10.20
C GLN A 388 5.36 14.08 9.69
N LYS A 389 5.62 14.12 8.38
CA LYS A 389 6.60 15.03 7.76
C LYS A 389 5.91 16.11 6.91
N VAL A 390 6.52 17.30 6.88
CA VAL A 390 6.08 18.41 6.01
C VAL A 390 6.45 18.12 4.55
N GLY A 391 5.69 18.63 3.59
CA GLY A 391 5.96 18.49 2.15
C GLY A 391 5.65 17.11 1.57
N MET A 392 4.82 16.33 2.27
CA MET A 392 4.41 14.98 1.88
C MET A 392 3.02 14.99 1.26
N ALA A 393 2.78 14.05 0.34
CA ALA A 393 1.48 13.81 -0.25
C ALA A 393 0.48 13.30 0.80
N ASN A 394 -0.78 13.73 0.67
CA ASN A 394 -1.85 13.23 1.52
C ASN A 394 -2.18 11.77 1.18
N THR A 395 -2.23 10.91 2.20
CA THR A 395 -2.72 9.53 2.05
C THR A 395 -4.25 9.54 2.00
N ILE A 396 -4.82 8.96 0.94
CA ILE A 396 -6.26 8.69 0.88
C ILE A 396 -6.54 7.41 1.65
N VAL A 397 -7.41 7.49 2.65
CA VAL A 397 -7.90 6.34 3.40
C VAL A 397 -9.39 6.21 3.16
N ASP A 398 -9.83 5.13 2.53
CA ASP A 398 -11.24 4.76 2.38
C ASP A 398 -11.50 3.46 3.14
N PHE A 399 -12.23 3.58 4.24
CA PHE A 399 -12.64 2.48 5.09
C PHE A 399 -14.17 2.37 5.03
N THR A 400 -14.67 1.54 4.11
CA THR A 400 -16.11 1.52 3.77
C THR A 400 -16.75 0.13 3.78
N GLY A 401 -17.90 -0.01 4.44
CA GLY A 401 -18.71 -1.24 4.37
C GLY A 401 -18.14 -2.43 5.15
N ASN A 402 -17.20 -2.20 6.06
CA ASN A 402 -16.53 -3.25 6.82
C ASN A 402 -17.31 -3.64 8.07
N ARG A 403 -17.08 -4.87 8.55
CA ARG A 403 -17.62 -5.37 9.82
C ARG A 403 -16.47 -5.67 10.77
N ILE A 404 -16.42 -4.97 11.90
CA ILE A 404 -15.44 -5.16 12.97
C ILE A 404 -16.16 -5.68 14.21
N GLU A 405 -15.86 -6.91 14.61
CA GLU A 405 -16.63 -7.59 15.65
C GLU A 405 -15.80 -8.39 16.64
N GLY A 406 -16.21 -8.33 17.92
CA GLY A 406 -15.71 -9.23 18.95
C GLY A 406 -14.21 -9.06 19.26
N GLY A 407 -13.58 -7.98 18.80
CA GLY A 407 -12.17 -7.71 19.06
C GLY A 407 -11.91 -7.35 20.52
N LEU A 408 -10.73 -7.72 21.04
CA LEU A 408 -10.30 -7.35 22.40
C LEU A 408 -9.49 -6.04 22.43
N GLY A 409 -8.90 -5.67 21.30
CA GLY A 409 -8.25 -4.38 21.11
C GLY A 409 -9.20 -3.34 20.52
N VAL A 410 -8.65 -2.18 20.16
CA VAL A 410 -9.42 -1.10 19.50
C VAL A 410 -9.98 -1.58 18.15
N GLY A 411 -11.18 -1.16 17.77
CA GLY A 411 -11.73 -1.54 16.46
C GLY A 411 -10.91 -0.94 15.31
N PHE A 412 -10.95 0.39 15.18
CA PHE A 412 -10.15 1.15 14.23
C PHE A 412 -9.37 2.25 14.96
N ARG A 413 -8.07 2.37 14.68
CA ARG A 413 -7.21 3.41 15.26
C ARG A 413 -6.41 4.15 14.19
N MET A 414 -6.43 5.48 14.31
CA MET A 414 -5.57 6.40 13.58
C MET A 414 -5.18 7.57 14.49
N GLU A 415 -4.04 7.45 15.16
CA GLU A 415 -3.55 8.40 16.17
C GLU A 415 -2.03 8.54 16.03
N PRO A 416 -1.50 9.60 15.38
CA PRO A 416 -2.20 10.71 14.73
C PRO A 416 -2.70 10.38 13.30
N ALA A 417 -3.58 11.24 12.79
CA ALA A 417 -4.26 11.18 11.49
C ALA A 417 -3.81 12.29 10.48
N VAL A 418 -2.61 12.84 10.64
CA VAL A 418 -2.09 13.95 9.82
C VAL A 418 -1.62 13.53 8.42
N ASN A 419 -1.55 14.46 7.47
CA ASN A 419 -1.30 14.21 6.05
C ASN A 419 -2.25 13.17 5.45
N THR A 420 -3.53 13.19 5.84
CA THR A 420 -4.52 12.23 5.33
C THR A 420 -5.84 12.87 4.93
N ILE A 421 -6.51 12.20 3.98
CA ILE A 421 -7.89 12.42 3.61
C ILE A 421 -8.61 11.10 3.86
N THR A 422 -9.41 11.05 4.93
CA THR A 422 -9.97 9.81 5.47
C THR A 422 -11.49 9.80 5.38
N ILE A 423 -12.04 8.73 4.81
CA ILE A 423 -13.47 8.46 4.73
C ILE A 423 -13.75 7.15 5.47
N ILE A 424 -14.59 7.21 6.49
CA ILE A 424 -15.06 6.04 7.24
C ILE A 424 -16.57 5.98 7.08
N SER A 425 -17.05 5.06 6.23
CA SER A 425 -18.47 5.02 5.91
C SER A 425 -19.12 3.64 5.92
N SER A 426 -20.37 3.57 6.32
CA SER A 426 -21.19 2.34 6.22
C SER A 426 -20.58 1.12 6.95
N ASN A 427 -19.76 1.32 7.97
CA ASN A 427 -19.13 0.24 8.73
C ASN A 427 -19.99 -0.19 9.92
N GLN A 428 -19.78 -1.42 10.37
CA GLN A 428 -20.41 -1.99 11.57
C GLN A 428 -19.34 -2.33 12.60
N PHE A 429 -19.40 -1.69 13.76
CA PHE A 429 -18.59 -1.98 14.93
C PHE A 429 -19.48 -2.64 15.98
N ILE A 430 -19.32 -3.94 16.19
CA ILE A 430 -20.25 -4.76 16.97
C ILE A 430 -19.51 -5.50 18.08
N ALA A 431 -20.00 -5.41 19.31
CA ALA A 431 -19.51 -6.25 20.41
C ALA A 431 -17.99 -6.23 20.63
N ASN A 432 -17.31 -5.13 20.28
CA ASN A 432 -15.88 -4.98 20.56
C ASN A 432 -15.69 -4.68 22.05
N ASN A 433 -14.70 -5.34 22.67
CA ASN A 433 -14.39 -5.19 24.09
C ASN A 433 -13.28 -4.14 24.33
N ASN A 434 -13.33 -3.07 23.54
CA ASN A 434 -12.53 -1.87 23.71
C ASN A 434 -13.21 -0.71 22.97
N THR A 435 -12.54 0.45 22.88
CA THR A 435 -12.98 1.56 22.02
C THR A 435 -13.11 1.09 20.57
N ALA A 436 -14.26 1.36 19.96
CA ALA A 436 -14.55 0.94 18.60
C ALA A 436 -13.82 1.79 17.56
N LEU A 437 -13.75 3.11 17.77
CA LEU A 437 -13.12 4.04 16.83
C LEU A 437 -12.29 5.11 17.57
N ILE A 438 -11.03 5.25 17.19
CA ILE A 438 -10.12 6.29 17.69
C ILE A 438 -9.51 7.05 16.51
N ILE A 439 -9.73 8.36 16.47
CA ILE A 439 -9.02 9.30 15.58
C ILE A 439 -8.59 10.51 16.40
N ARG A 440 -7.29 10.61 16.71
CA ARG A 440 -6.80 11.59 17.69
C ARG A 440 -5.47 12.22 17.28
N ASN A 441 -5.42 13.55 17.21
CA ASN A 441 -4.17 14.32 17.08
C ASN A 441 -3.84 15.15 18.32
N ALA A 442 -4.77 15.31 19.28
CA ALA A 442 -4.61 16.22 20.42
C ALA A 442 -3.36 15.94 21.30
N ARG A 443 -2.84 14.71 21.28
CA ARG A 443 -1.59 14.34 21.98
C ARG A 443 -0.32 14.75 21.25
N TYR A 444 -0.43 15.31 20.05
CA TYR A 444 0.67 15.65 19.16
C TYR A 444 0.58 17.13 18.71
N PRO A 445 0.66 18.10 19.65
CA PRO A 445 0.55 19.52 19.33
C PRO A 445 1.57 20.02 18.30
N GLN A 446 2.75 19.38 18.24
CA GLN A 446 3.78 19.67 17.26
C GLN A 446 3.36 19.43 15.80
N LEU A 447 2.27 18.69 15.56
CA LEU A 447 1.78 18.36 14.22
C LEU A 447 0.67 19.31 13.73
N TYR A 448 0.42 20.42 14.43
CA TYR A 448 -0.62 21.41 14.12
C TYR A 448 -0.63 21.89 12.65
N ASN A 449 0.57 22.00 12.05
CA ASN A 449 0.79 22.50 10.68
C ASN A 449 0.60 21.44 9.58
N LEU A 450 0.28 20.20 9.93
CA LEU A 450 0.02 19.16 8.94
C LEU A 450 -1.49 19.02 8.68
N PRO A 451 -1.92 18.94 7.40
CA PRO A 451 -3.34 18.86 7.06
C PRO A 451 -3.96 17.54 7.52
N ALA A 452 -5.25 17.54 7.87
CA ALA A 452 -6.00 16.32 8.11
C ALA A 452 -7.48 16.56 7.81
N GLN A 453 -8.08 15.73 6.96
CA GLN A 453 -9.50 15.79 6.67
C GLN A 453 -10.12 14.42 6.93
N VAL A 454 -11.11 14.36 7.82
CA VAL A 454 -11.75 13.10 8.19
C VAL A 454 -13.27 13.23 8.12
N ILE A 455 -13.92 12.31 7.41
CA ILE A 455 -15.37 12.24 7.28
C ILE A 455 -15.84 10.87 7.78
N ILE A 456 -16.74 10.86 8.76
CA ILE A 456 -17.28 9.66 9.39
C ILE A 456 -18.80 9.70 9.24
N SER A 457 -19.37 8.78 8.45
CA SER A 457 -20.81 8.77 8.17
C SER A 457 -21.42 7.38 8.02
N LYS A 458 -22.71 7.25 8.33
CA LYS A 458 -23.48 6.00 8.15
C LYS A 458 -22.90 4.77 8.87
N ASN A 459 -22.12 4.95 9.93
CA ASN A 459 -21.54 3.83 10.69
C ASN A 459 -22.48 3.39 11.82
N SER A 460 -22.45 2.11 12.18
CA SER A 460 -23.20 1.54 13.29
C SER A 460 -22.27 1.04 14.38
N PHE A 461 -22.40 1.57 15.59
CA PHE A 461 -21.65 1.19 16.78
C PHE A 461 -22.63 0.60 17.80
N LYS A 462 -22.64 -0.73 17.94
CA LYS A 462 -23.60 -1.46 18.77
C LYS A 462 -22.94 -2.46 19.70
N PHE A 463 -23.42 -2.53 20.94
CA PHE A 463 -22.99 -3.52 21.93
C PHE A 463 -21.49 -3.50 22.26
N ASN A 464 -20.77 -2.43 21.91
CA ASN A 464 -19.36 -2.30 22.23
C ASN A 464 -19.19 -1.94 23.71
N ILE A 465 -18.05 -2.32 24.28
CA ILE A 465 -17.72 -2.15 25.68
C ILE A 465 -16.35 -1.48 25.78
N GLY A 466 -16.26 -0.30 26.39
CA GLY A 466 -14.99 0.42 26.51
C GLY A 466 -15.06 1.64 27.42
N GLN A 467 -13.93 2.29 27.69
CA GLN A 467 -13.88 3.57 28.43
C GLN A 467 -14.49 4.73 27.63
N SER A 468 -14.34 4.65 26.31
CA SER A 468 -15.11 5.40 25.33
C SER A 468 -15.41 4.48 24.16
N ILE A 469 -16.52 4.70 23.44
CA ILE A 469 -16.87 3.90 22.27
C ILE A 469 -16.26 4.53 21.02
N VAL A 470 -16.38 5.86 20.92
CA VAL A 470 -15.79 6.67 19.86
C VAL A 470 -14.99 7.79 20.51
N SER A 471 -13.75 8.00 20.05
CA SER A 471 -12.90 9.08 20.54
C SER A 471 -12.30 9.87 19.38
N LEU A 472 -12.65 11.16 19.31
CA LEU A 472 -12.31 12.05 18.19
C LEU A 472 -11.58 13.29 18.70
N GLY A 473 -10.54 13.70 17.99
CA GLY A 473 -9.74 14.87 18.36
C GLY A 473 -8.77 15.26 17.27
N MET A 474 -8.72 16.54 16.91
CA MET A 474 -7.62 17.10 16.14
C MET A 474 -6.68 17.87 17.06
N VAL A 475 -5.62 18.48 16.51
CA VAL A 475 -4.83 19.43 17.29
C VAL A 475 -5.67 20.70 17.45
N GLU A 476 -5.92 21.10 18.70
CA GLU A 476 -6.73 22.28 18.99
C GLU A 476 -6.17 23.53 18.31
N GLY A 477 -7.09 24.31 17.72
CA GLY A 477 -6.79 25.56 17.02
C GLY A 477 -6.33 25.39 15.58
N SER A 478 -6.04 24.17 15.09
CA SER A 478 -5.51 23.97 13.73
C SER A 478 -6.53 24.34 12.67
N GLN A 479 -6.18 25.24 11.75
CA GLN A 479 -7.09 25.67 10.69
C GLN A 479 -7.19 24.69 9.51
N ILE A 480 -6.28 23.72 9.45
CA ILE A 480 -6.12 22.77 8.34
C ILE A 480 -6.39 21.32 8.76
N GLN A 481 -6.88 21.11 9.98
CA GLN A 481 -7.33 19.81 10.48
C GLN A 481 -8.82 19.89 10.81
N ASN A 482 -9.60 18.92 10.33
CA ASN A 482 -11.02 18.85 10.65
C ASN A 482 -11.54 17.40 10.69
N ILE A 483 -12.55 17.18 11.54
CA ILE A 483 -13.34 15.95 11.57
C ILE A 483 -14.81 16.32 11.39
N THR A 484 -15.47 15.65 10.46
CA THR A 484 -16.92 15.70 10.32
C THR A 484 -17.50 14.35 10.71
N PHE A 485 -18.22 14.30 11.83
CA PHE A 485 -18.95 13.12 12.29
C PHE A 485 -20.44 13.35 12.03
N ASN A 486 -20.94 12.93 10.86
CA ASN A 486 -22.27 13.30 10.43
C ASN A 486 -23.02 12.22 9.64
N GLN A 487 -24.27 12.51 9.30
CA GLN A 487 -25.09 11.71 8.39
C GLN A 487 -25.26 10.26 8.85
N GLN A 488 -26.12 10.05 9.86
CA GLN A 488 -26.62 8.74 10.28
C GLN A 488 -25.56 7.81 10.90
N ASN A 489 -24.61 8.33 11.68
CA ASN A 489 -23.89 7.44 12.59
C ASN A 489 -24.83 7.04 13.74
N GLU A 490 -24.92 5.74 14.02
CA GLU A 490 -25.71 5.17 15.11
C GLU A 490 -24.80 4.69 16.23
N VAL A 491 -24.76 5.40 17.36
CA VAL A 491 -24.02 4.98 18.55
C VAL A 491 -25.04 4.54 19.60
N ARG A 492 -25.37 3.25 19.63
CA ARG A 492 -26.50 2.74 20.43
C ARG A 492 -26.19 1.44 21.15
N GLU A 493 -26.83 1.24 22.30
CA GLU A 493 -26.74 0.00 23.08
C GLU A 493 -25.29 -0.38 23.46
N ASN A 494 -24.40 0.60 23.60
CA ASN A 494 -23.03 0.37 24.05
C ASN A 494 -22.92 0.54 25.57
N ARG A 495 -21.89 -0.08 26.15
CA ARG A 495 -21.57 -0.02 27.58
C ARG A 495 -20.28 0.75 27.79
N VAL A 496 -20.37 1.85 28.52
CA VAL A 496 -19.20 2.63 28.91
C VAL A 496 -18.73 2.18 30.29
N ILE A 497 -17.44 1.88 30.42
CA ILE A 497 -16.82 1.45 31.67
C ILE A 497 -16.08 2.64 32.30
N ASN A 498 -16.38 2.91 33.58
CA ASN A 498 -15.54 3.74 34.43
C ASN A 498 -14.61 2.82 35.27
N PRO A 499 -13.29 2.78 35.00
CA PRO A 499 -12.34 1.99 35.80
C PRO A 499 -12.21 2.47 37.25
N PHE A 500 -12.54 3.73 37.52
CA PHE A 500 -12.45 4.37 38.83
C PHE A 500 -13.82 4.93 39.26
N PRO A 501 -14.80 4.06 39.60
CA PRO A 501 -16.18 4.48 39.88
C PRO A 501 -16.31 5.45 41.06
N TYR A 502 -15.35 5.44 41.99
CA TYR A 502 -15.33 6.30 43.18
C TYR A 502 -14.55 7.61 42.98
N LEU A 503 -13.94 7.81 41.82
CA LEU A 503 -13.17 9.01 41.51
C LEU A 503 -13.82 9.76 40.35
N ASN A 504 -13.96 11.08 40.52
CA ASN A 504 -14.36 11.93 39.42
C ASN A 504 -13.20 12.02 38.40
N PRO A 505 -13.44 11.76 37.11
CA PRO A 505 -12.40 11.80 36.10
C PRO A 505 -11.80 13.21 35.99
N ARG A 506 -10.49 13.34 36.27
CA ARG A 506 -9.75 14.62 36.26
C ARG A 506 -9.15 14.99 34.90
N SER A 507 -9.03 14.04 33.98
CA SER A 507 -8.39 14.26 32.67
C SER A 507 -9.36 13.88 31.55
N THR A 508 -9.66 12.60 31.43
CA THR A 508 -10.47 12.07 30.32
C THR A 508 -11.81 11.54 30.85
N PRO A 509 -12.95 12.10 30.40
CA PRO A 509 -14.26 11.62 30.81
C PRO A 509 -14.61 10.28 30.15
N TYR A 510 -15.48 9.50 30.80
CA TYR A 510 -15.99 8.22 30.28
C TYR A 510 -17.36 8.45 29.65
N ALA A 511 -17.45 8.37 28.32
CA ALA A 511 -18.69 8.63 27.57
C ALA A 511 -18.75 7.78 26.30
N ALA A 512 -19.93 7.68 25.68
CA ALA A 512 -20.06 6.98 24.41
C ALA A 512 -19.22 7.66 23.31
N LEU A 513 -19.27 8.99 23.23
CA LEU A 513 -18.42 9.82 22.39
C LEU A 513 -17.56 10.77 23.23
N VAL A 514 -16.24 10.76 23.03
CA VAL A 514 -15.31 11.72 23.66
C VAL A 514 -14.69 12.61 22.59
N VAL A 515 -14.72 13.93 22.82
CA VAL A 515 -14.29 14.95 21.86
C VAL A 515 -13.20 15.81 22.50
N SER A 516 -12.04 15.93 21.85
CA SER A 516 -10.89 16.63 22.43
C SER A 516 -10.45 17.90 21.67
N SER A 517 -11.25 18.42 20.74
CA SER A 517 -10.92 19.64 19.97
C SER A 517 -12.16 20.31 19.39
N SER A 518 -12.09 21.62 19.16
CA SER A 518 -13.16 22.45 18.56
C SER A 518 -13.27 22.27 17.04
N ASN A 519 -12.27 21.67 16.39
CA ASN A 519 -12.22 21.38 14.95
C ASN A 519 -13.13 20.22 14.48
N ILE A 520 -14.14 19.87 15.28
CA ILE A 520 -15.00 18.71 15.08
C ILE A 520 -16.44 19.18 14.99
N ILE A 521 -17.13 18.75 13.93
CA ILE A 521 -18.56 19.00 13.74
C ILE A 521 -19.30 17.66 13.88
N ILE A 522 -20.28 17.63 14.78
CA ILE A 522 -21.05 16.43 15.12
C ILE A 522 -22.51 16.70 14.80
N ASN A 523 -23.03 16.28 13.66
CA ASN A 523 -24.41 16.62 13.26
C ASN A 523 -25.15 15.47 12.60
N ARG A 524 -26.44 15.34 12.86
CA ARG A 524 -27.36 14.36 12.25
C ARG A 524 -27.00 12.91 12.57
N ASN A 525 -26.64 12.65 13.83
CA ASN A 525 -26.35 11.30 14.35
C ASN A 525 -27.42 10.84 15.35
N CYS A 526 -27.42 9.56 15.69
CA CYS A 526 -28.35 8.96 16.65
C CYS A 526 -27.59 8.30 17.80
N PHE A 527 -27.84 8.79 19.02
CA PHE A 527 -27.27 8.31 20.27
C PHE A 527 -28.35 7.72 21.17
N LYS A 528 -28.09 6.55 21.74
CA LYS A 528 -28.93 5.95 22.80
C LYS A 528 -28.16 4.83 23.48
N ASN A 529 -27.45 5.14 24.56
CA ASN A 529 -26.61 4.18 25.29
C ASN A 529 -27.04 4.09 26.76
N PRO A 530 -28.09 3.34 27.10
CA PRO A 530 -28.66 3.32 28.46
C PRO A 530 -27.64 2.96 29.56
N GLN A 531 -26.61 2.18 29.20
CA GLN A 531 -25.54 1.74 30.10
C GLN A 531 -24.34 2.69 30.15
N ALA A 532 -24.41 3.84 29.48
CA ALA A 532 -23.44 4.91 29.59
C ALA A 532 -24.00 6.04 30.46
N THR A 533 -23.19 6.55 31.39
CA THR A 533 -23.52 7.74 32.18
C THR A 533 -23.68 8.97 31.27
N TYR A 534 -22.76 9.11 30.32
CA TYR A 534 -22.72 10.23 29.37
C TYR A 534 -22.75 9.72 27.93
N GLU A 535 -23.57 10.35 27.08
CA GLU A 535 -23.59 10.11 25.63
C GLU A 535 -22.40 10.79 24.96
N ILE A 536 -22.09 12.02 25.37
CA ILE A 536 -20.98 12.81 24.84
C ILE A 536 -20.25 13.50 25.98
N ALA A 537 -18.93 13.63 25.85
CA ALA A 537 -18.11 14.36 26.79
C ALA A 537 -16.99 15.16 26.12
N SER A 538 -16.73 16.36 26.65
CA SER A 538 -15.64 17.24 26.25
C SER A 538 -14.37 16.91 27.04
N GLU A 539 -13.27 16.69 26.33
CA GLU A 539 -11.90 16.64 26.87
C GLU A 539 -11.13 17.94 26.55
N LEU A 540 -11.74 18.87 25.81
CA LEU A 540 -11.14 20.14 25.44
C LEU A 540 -11.10 21.09 26.64
N ALA A 541 -9.90 21.34 27.18
CA ALA A 541 -9.68 22.24 28.32
C ALA A 541 -9.58 23.72 27.92
N GLU A 542 -10.47 24.18 27.02
CA GLU A 542 -10.52 25.56 26.52
C GLU A 542 -11.95 26.10 26.67
N HIS A 543 -12.25 26.67 27.84
CA HIS A 543 -13.59 27.16 28.20
C HIS A 543 -14.16 28.25 27.26
N ALA A 544 -13.31 28.95 26.51
CA ALA A 544 -13.73 29.98 25.55
C ALA A 544 -14.16 29.39 24.19
N LYS A 545 -13.98 28.08 24.00
CA LYS A 545 -14.36 27.36 22.77
C LYS A 545 -15.62 26.55 23.00
N TRP A 546 -16.26 26.20 21.89
CA TRP A 546 -17.43 25.33 21.86
C TRP A 546 -17.21 24.19 20.87
N ILE A 547 -17.94 23.09 21.10
CA ILE A 547 -18.03 21.94 20.20
C ILE A 547 -19.43 21.95 19.58
N ASP A 548 -19.54 21.98 18.25
CA ASP A 548 -20.83 22.02 17.55
C ASP A 548 -21.48 20.63 17.49
N ALA A 549 -22.55 20.43 18.25
CA ALA A 549 -23.32 19.19 18.33
C ALA A 549 -24.85 19.38 18.24
N ARG A 550 -25.30 20.48 17.61
CA ARG A 550 -26.69 20.98 17.67
C ARG A 550 -27.74 20.10 16.96
N GLU A 551 -27.36 19.34 15.94
CA GLU A 551 -28.32 18.58 15.10
C GLU A 551 -28.34 17.06 15.39
N ASN A 552 -28.17 16.62 16.65
CA ASN A 552 -28.16 15.19 16.99
C ASN A 552 -29.41 14.71 17.71
N ASN A 553 -29.77 13.45 17.49
CA ASN A 553 -30.78 12.77 18.29
C ASN A 553 -30.11 12.09 19.50
N TRP A 554 -30.29 12.66 20.69
CA TRP A 554 -29.74 12.17 21.96
C TRP A 554 -30.61 11.11 22.65
N GLY A 555 -31.55 10.50 21.92
CA GLY A 555 -32.40 9.41 22.39
C GLY A 555 -33.71 9.87 23.05
N TYR A 556 -33.80 11.15 23.45
CA TYR A 556 -35.00 11.76 24.01
C TYR A 556 -35.33 13.07 23.27
N PRO A 557 -36.63 13.37 23.05
CA PRO A 557 -37.05 14.58 22.33
C PRO A 557 -36.97 15.87 23.16
N ARG A 558 -36.89 15.77 24.49
CA ARG A 558 -36.89 16.93 25.40
C ARG A 558 -35.50 17.14 26.02
N PRO A 559 -34.94 18.37 26.00
CA PRO A 559 -33.63 18.69 26.59
C PRO A 559 -33.45 18.23 28.03
N GLU A 560 -34.45 18.45 28.88
CA GLU A 560 -34.43 18.07 30.30
C GLU A 560 -34.10 16.58 30.53
N LEU A 561 -34.46 15.72 29.58
CA LEU A 561 -34.27 14.27 29.68
C LEU A 561 -32.90 13.80 29.20
N PHE A 562 -32.12 14.63 28.50
CA PHE A 562 -30.80 14.24 28.00
C PHE A 562 -29.65 15.16 28.40
N MET A 563 -29.89 16.40 28.85
CA MET A 563 -28.80 17.33 29.21
C MET A 563 -27.88 16.76 30.31
N HIS A 564 -28.41 16.01 31.27
CA HIS A 564 -27.59 15.36 32.31
C HIS A 564 -26.67 14.24 31.79
N ARG A 565 -26.86 13.82 30.53
CA ARG A 565 -26.03 12.83 29.81
C ARG A 565 -24.95 13.50 28.95
N ILE A 566 -24.80 14.81 29.02
CA ILE A 566 -23.73 15.58 28.39
C ILE A 566 -22.73 15.96 29.49
N PHE A 567 -21.44 15.72 29.26
CA PHE A 567 -20.37 16.12 30.19
C PHE A 567 -19.52 17.24 29.58
N ASP A 568 -19.70 18.46 30.07
CA ASP A 568 -19.08 19.67 29.52
C ASP A 568 -18.69 20.69 30.61
N GLN A 569 -18.64 21.98 30.25
CA GLN A 569 -18.35 23.09 31.16
C GLN A 569 -19.23 23.11 32.42
N PHE A 570 -20.50 22.68 32.34
CA PHE A 570 -21.39 22.66 33.51
C PHE A 570 -20.94 21.65 34.56
N ASN A 571 -20.36 20.54 34.12
CA ASN A 571 -19.77 19.54 35.02
C ASN A 571 -18.39 19.97 35.50
N ARG A 572 -17.63 20.68 34.66
CA ARG A 572 -16.30 21.19 34.98
C ARG A 572 -15.98 22.48 34.23
N TYR A 573 -15.92 23.58 34.97
CA TYR A 573 -15.76 24.95 34.46
C TYR A 573 -14.58 25.19 33.50
N THR A 574 -13.55 24.33 33.52
CA THR A 574 -12.37 24.44 32.63
C THR A 574 -12.60 23.87 31.23
N LEU A 575 -13.69 23.13 31.01
CA LEU A 575 -13.96 22.46 29.73
C LEU A 575 -14.71 23.38 28.76
N ALA A 576 -14.56 23.10 27.47
CA ALA A 576 -15.38 23.70 26.42
C ALA A 576 -16.85 23.26 26.54
N VAL A 577 -17.76 24.17 26.18
CA VAL A 577 -19.20 23.91 26.09
C VAL A 577 -19.51 23.02 24.90
N ILE A 578 -20.51 22.16 25.04
CA ILE A 578 -21.08 21.40 23.92
C ILE A 578 -22.41 22.07 23.55
N GLU A 579 -22.50 22.62 22.34
CA GLU A 579 -23.70 23.31 21.83
C GLU A 579 -24.67 22.39 21.08
#